data_AF-A0A366FGR8-F1
#
_entry.id   AF-A0A366FGR8-F1
#
_cell.length_a   1.000
_cell.length_b   1.000
_cell.length_c   1.000
_cell.angle_alpha   90.00
_cell.angle_beta   90.00
_cell.angle_gamma   90.00
#
_symmetry.space_group_name_H-M   'P 1'
#
loop_
_entity.id
_entity.type
_entity.pdbx_description
1 polymer ?
#
loop_
_entity_poly.entity_id
_entity_poly.type
_entity_poly.pdbx_seq_one_letter_code
_entity_poly.pdbx_strand_id
1 'polypeptide(L)'
;MIVVSRGSGWNRWEPHIHAPGTVLEDHYPASGMENYISALEAAVPPLRAIGVTDYCITRSYERVKAFKESGRLKACDLLFPNIELRLDTGTVKGSFVNIHLLVCPDDPNHVVELNRFLGQLRFTNNSLKFCARSRAYRAS
;
A
#
# COMPACT_ATOMS: atom_id res chain seq x y z
N MET A 1 39.57 -4.07 20.18
CA MET A 1 38.91 -3.98 18.86
C MET A 1 37.85 -2.88 19.00
N ILE A 2 38.06 -1.72 18.36
CA ILE A 2 37.12 -0.61 18.46
C ILE A 2 35.94 -0.91 17.54
N VAL A 3 34.76 -1.15 18.12
CA VAL A 3 33.52 -1.23 17.36
C VAL A 3 33.11 0.20 17.03
N VAL A 4 33.40 0.62 15.80
CA VAL A 4 32.87 1.89 15.29
C VAL A 4 31.36 1.67 15.10
N SER A 5 30.53 2.36 15.88
CA SER A 5 29.09 2.39 15.62
C SER A 5 28.87 2.92 14.21
N ARG A 6 28.23 2.14 13.34
CA ARG A 6 27.88 2.59 11.99
C ARG A 6 27.09 3.91 12.11
N GLY A 7 27.55 4.95 11.42
CA GLY A 7 26.81 6.22 11.31
C GLY A 7 25.52 6.08 10.49
N SER A 8 24.86 7.19 10.19
CA SER A 8 23.62 7.20 9.39
C SER A 8 23.84 6.60 8.00
N GLY A 9 23.01 5.60 7.66
CA GLY A 9 22.98 4.98 6.34
C GLY A 9 21.88 5.57 5.46
N TRP A 10 22.13 5.64 4.15
CA TRP A 10 21.12 5.95 3.15
C TRP A 10 20.54 4.65 2.60
N ASN A 11 19.22 4.53 2.63
CA ASN A 11 18.49 3.35 2.16
C ASN A 11 17.46 3.77 1.10
N ARG A 12 17.23 2.92 0.11
CA ARG A 12 16.18 3.15 -0.91
C ARG A 12 14.84 2.67 -0.39
N TRP A 13 13.86 3.56 -0.44
CA TRP A 13 12.50 3.36 0.06
C TRP A 13 11.52 3.67 -1.07
N GLU A 14 10.48 2.85 -1.20
CA GLU A 14 9.37 3.09 -2.13
C GLU A 14 8.06 3.09 -1.33
N PRO A 15 7.64 4.23 -0.75
CA PRO A 15 6.49 4.29 0.15
C PRO A 15 5.13 4.31 -0.59
N HIS A 16 5.15 4.49 -1.92
CA HIS A 16 3.96 4.61 -2.74
C HIS A 16 4.12 3.79 -4.02
N ILE A 17 3.74 2.51 -3.97
CA ILE A 17 3.67 1.65 -5.14
C ILE A 17 2.39 0.81 -5.14
N HIS A 18 1.63 0.87 -6.24
CA HIS A 18 0.47 -0.01 -6.43
C HIS A 18 0.91 -1.41 -6.84
N ALA A 19 0.16 -2.43 -6.41
CA ALA A 19 0.40 -3.82 -6.75
C ALA A 19 -0.71 -4.41 -7.63
N PRO A 20 -0.44 -5.49 -8.39
CA PRO A 20 -1.42 -6.11 -9.29
C PRO A 20 -2.74 -6.45 -8.61
N GLY A 21 -3.86 -6.02 -9.19
CA GLY A 21 -5.19 -6.19 -8.61
C GLY A 21 -5.60 -5.11 -7.61
N THR A 22 -4.90 -3.97 -7.58
CA THR A 22 -5.38 -2.72 -6.95
C THR A 22 -6.71 -2.28 -7.57
N VAL A 23 -7.52 -1.55 -6.82
CA VAL A 23 -8.88 -1.16 -7.24
C VAL A 23 -8.87 -0.16 -8.39
N LEU A 24 -7.95 0.81 -8.34
CA LEU A 24 -7.75 1.82 -9.37
C LEU A 24 -6.30 1.78 -9.82
N GLU A 25 -6.04 2.21 -11.05
CA GLU A 25 -4.71 2.22 -11.68
C GLU A 25 -4.05 0.82 -11.71
N ASP A 26 -4.85 -0.24 -11.91
CA ASP A 26 -4.32 -1.59 -12.13
C ASP A 26 -3.81 -1.75 -13.57
N HIS A 27 -2.52 -1.45 -13.75
CA HIS A 27 -1.83 -1.56 -15.05
C HIS A 27 -1.11 -2.90 -15.22
N TYR A 28 -1.55 -3.93 -14.49
CA TYR A 28 -0.92 -5.25 -14.47
C TYR A 28 -1.81 -6.33 -15.10
N PRO A 29 -1.21 -7.36 -15.73
CA PRO A 29 -1.97 -8.54 -16.10
C PRO A 29 -2.47 -9.28 -14.84
N ALA A 30 -3.56 -10.03 -14.95
CA ALA A 30 -4.16 -10.76 -13.83
C ALA A 30 -3.18 -11.70 -13.09
N SER A 31 -2.21 -12.27 -13.82
CA SER A 31 -1.13 -13.12 -13.28
C SER A 31 0.15 -12.37 -12.91
N GLY A 32 0.14 -11.03 -12.89
CA GLY A 32 1.33 -10.18 -12.77
C GLY A 32 2.00 -10.16 -11.40
N MET A 33 1.43 -10.80 -10.38
CA MET A 33 1.93 -10.72 -8.99
C MET A 33 3.35 -11.28 -8.84
N GLU A 34 3.67 -12.42 -9.43
CA GLU A 34 5.03 -12.98 -9.33
C GLU A 34 6.07 -12.10 -10.02
N ASN A 35 5.74 -11.55 -11.19
CA ASN A 35 6.62 -10.63 -11.92
C ASN A 35 6.83 -9.34 -11.11
N TYR A 36 5.76 -8.83 -10.49
CA TYR A 36 5.82 -7.68 -9.60
C TYR A 36 6.75 -7.91 -8.41
N ILE A 37 6.58 -9.00 -7.66
CA ILE A 37 7.46 -9.35 -6.53
C ILE A 37 8.91 -9.53 -7.00
N SER A 38 9.13 -10.21 -8.13
CA SER A 38 10.47 -10.43 -8.67
C SER A 38 11.13 -9.11 -9.10
N ALA A 39 10.36 -8.16 -9.65
CA ALA A 39 10.86 -6.84 -9.99
C ALA A 39 11.26 -6.02 -8.75
N LEU A 40 10.49 -6.10 -7.67
CA LEU A 40 10.84 -5.48 -6.38
C LEU A 40 12.15 -6.05 -5.81
N GLU A 41 12.34 -7.36 -5.91
CA GLU A 41 13.56 -8.05 -5.45
C GLU A 41 14.79 -7.74 -6.32
N ALA A 42 14.58 -7.49 -7.62
CA ALA A 42 15.64 -7.15 -8.56
C ALA A 42 16.06 -5.68 -8.52
N ALA A 43 15.36 -4.82 -7.76
CA ALA A 43 15.65 -3.40 -7.69
C ALA A 43 17.07 -3.12 -7.13
N VAL A 44 17.80 -2.22 -7.79
CA VAL A 44 19.13 -1.77 -7.38
C VAL A 44 19.11 -0.25 -7.15
N PRO A 45 19.60 0.25 -6.00
CA PRO A 45 19.94 -0.50 -4.79
C PRO A 45 18.69 -1.21 -4.19
N PRO A 46 18.88 -2.26 -3.36
CA PRO A 46 17.77 -3.01 -2.79
C PRO A 46 16.80 -2.12 -2.00
N LEU A 47 15.51 -2.39 -2.12
CA LEU A 47 14.46 -1.70 -1.38
C LEU A 47 14.45 -2.15 0.07
N ARG A 48 14.71 -1.22 1.00
CA ARG A 48 14.69 -1.49 2.44
C ARG A 48 13.33 -1.22 3.07
N ALA A 49 12.52 -0.36 2.45
CA ALA A 49 11.14 -0.10 2.85
C ALA A 49 10.22 -0.03 1.63
N ILE A 50 9.05 -0.66 1.74
CA ILE A 50 8.03 -0.73 0.68
C ILE A 50 6.67 -0.44 1.30
N GLY A 51 6.00 0.60 0.77
CA GLY A 51 4.61 0.93 1.07
C GLY A 51 3.71 0.47 -0.07
N VAL A 52 2.93 -0.58 0.15
CA VAL A 52 1.98 -1.07 -0.86
C VAL A 52 0.74 -0.19 -0.83
N THR A 53 0.45 0.47 -1.94
CA THR A 53 -0.61 1.48 -2.03
C THR A 53 -1.90 0.87 -2.56
N ASP A 54 -2.95 0.92 -1.75
CA ASP A 54 -4.29 0.47 -2.09
C ASP A 54 -5.31 1.60 -1.91
N TYR A 55 -6.39 1.56 -2.70
CA TYR A 55 -7.50 2.52 -2.58
C TYR A 55 -8.56 2.01 -1.62
N CYS A 56 -8.64 2.61 -0.43
CA CYS A 56 -9.68 2.35 0.59
C CYS A 56 -9.83 0.89 1.07
N ILE A 57 -8.91 -0.01 0.71
CA ILE A 57 -8.88 -1.43 1.10
C ILE A 57 -7.43 -1.88 1.33
N THR A 58 -7.18 -3.11 1.77
CA THR A 58 -5.82 -3.65 2.04
C THR A 58 -5.43 -4.85 1.18
N ARG A 59 -6.21 -5.15 0.14
CA ARG A 59 -6.17 -6.45 -0.54
C ARG A 59 -4.83 -6.75 -1.20
N SER A 60 -4.22 -5.77 -1.88
CA SER A 60 -2.95 -6.03 -2.56
C SER A 60 -1.80 -6.05 -1.56
N TYR A 61 -1.86 -5.21 -0.51
CA TYR A 61 -0.94 -5.29 0.62
C TYR A 61 -0.94 -6.67 1.28
N GLU A 62 -2.10 -7.24 1.60
CA GLU A 62 -2.21 -8.57 2.22
C GLU A 62 -1.56 -9.67 1.37
N ARG A 63 -1.69 -9.58 0.04
CA ARG A 63 -1.03 -10.53 -0.88
C ARG A 63 0.48 -10.37 -0.85
N VAL A 64 0.99 -9.13 -0.94
CA VAL A 64 2.43 -8.86 -0.86
C VAL A 64 3.01 -9.26 0.51
N LYS A 65 2.26 -9.04 1.59
CA LYS A 65 2.60 -9.50 2.94
C LYS A 65 2.72 -11.02 3.01
N ALA A 66 1.80 -11.77 2.40
CA ALA A 66 1.90 -13.23 2.33
C ALA A 66 3.16 -13.72 1.59
N PHE A 67 3.61 -13.01 0.54
CA PHE A 67 4.90 -13.28 -0.11
C PHE A 67 6.09 -13.01 0.82
N LYS A 68 6.06 -11.91 1.58
CA LYS A 68 7.10 -11.61 2.58
C LYS A 68 7.16 -12.71 3.65
N GLU A 69 6.01 -13.15 4.14
CA GLU A 69 5.88 -14.22 5.15
C GLU A 69 6.32 -15.59 4.62
N SER A 70 6.18 -15.85 3.32
CA SER A 70 6.72 -17.07 2.68
C SER A 70 8.23 -17.01 2.38
N GLY A 71 8.90 -15.91 2.75
CA GLY A 71 10.35 -15.76 2.65
C GLY A 71 10.86 -14.98 1.42
N ARG A 72 9.96 -14.37 0.63
CA ARG A 72 10.32 -13.42 -0.44
C ARG A 72 10.60 -12.02 0.13
N LEU A 73 11.04 -11.08 -0.72
CA LEU A 73 11.34 -9.69 -0.35
C LEU A 73 12.37 -9.59 0.79
N LYS A 74 13.38 -10.46 0.80
CA LYS A 74 14.36 -10.59 1.90
C LYS A 74 15.09 -9.29 2.26
N ALA A 75 15.32 -8.43 1.26
CA ALA A 75 15.99 -7.15 1.45
C ALA A 75 15.09 -6.04 2.05
N CYS A 76 13.76 -6.21 2.03
CA CYS A 76 12.82 -5.25 2.58
C CYS A 76 12.68 -5.46 4.09
N ASP A 77 13.14 -4.51 4.90
CA ASP A 77 13.02 -4.55 6.37
C ASP A 77 11.63 -4.09 6.82
N LEU A 78 11.04 -3.14 6.09
CA LEU A 78 9.79 -2.49 6.47
C LEU A 78 8.77 -2.57 5.32
N LEU A 79 7.79 -3.48 5.47
CA LEU A 79 6.66 -3.60 4.55
C LEU A 79 5.39 -3.10 5.24
N PHE A 80 4.76 -2.05 4.72
CA PHE A 80 3.61 -1.41 5.35
C PHE A 80 2.49 -1.11 4.34
N PRO A 81 1.22 -1.04 4.78
CA PRO A 81 0.14 -0.59 3.91
C PRO A 81 0.12 0.94 3.84
N ASN A 82 -0.08 1.44 2.64
CA ASN A 82 -0.36 2.83 2.33
C ASN A 82 -1.78 2.90 1.76
N ILE A 83 -2.70 3.57 2.44
CA ILE A 83 -4.06 3.73 1.92
C ILE A 83 -4.18 5.09 1.25
N GLU A 84 -4.47 5.07 -0.05
CA GLU A 84 -4.75 6.26 -0.81
C GLU A 84 -6.26 6.57 -0.80
N LEU A 85 -6.58 7.80 -0.39
CA LEU A 85 -7.93 8.35 -0.35
C LEU A 85 -8.00 9.56 -1.26
N ARG A 86 -8.90 9.53 -2.25
CA ARG A 86 -9.13 10.66 -3.15
C ARG A 86 -10.23 11.55 -2.60
N LEU A 87 -9.93 12.83 -2.36
CA LEU A 87 -10.92 13.83 -1.97
C LEU A 87 -11.64 14.40 -3.20
N ASP A 88 -12.94 14.64 -3.05
CA ASP A 88 -13.82 15.21 -4.08
C ASP A 88 -13.58 16.72 -4.31
N THR A 89 -12.89 17.39 -3.36
CA THR A 89 -12.45 18.77 -3.53
C THR A 89 -11.28 18.84 -4.51
N GLY A 90 -11.58 19.09 -5.78
CA GLY A 90 -10.57 19.39 -6.79
C GLY A 90 -9.85 20.71 -6.49
N THR A 91 -8.55 20.76 -6.78
CA THR A 91 -7.80 22.02 -6.84
C THR A 91 -8.25 22.85 -8.06
N VAL A 92 -7.88 24.14 -8.11
CA VAL A 92 -8.26 25.12 -9.15
C VAL A 92 -7.98 24.66 -10.60
N LYS A 93 -7.24 23.57 -10.81
CA LYS A 93 -6.90 22.97 -12.11
C LYS A 93 -7.55 21.60 -12.41
N GLY A 94 -8.55 21.18 -11.64
CA GLY A 94 -9.28 19.92 -11.90
C GLY A 94 -8.54 18.64 -11.48
N SER A 95 -7.44 18.76 -10.72
CA SER A 95 -6.75 17.62 -10.12
C SER A 95 -7.31 17.35 -8.72
N PHE A 96 -7.60 16.07 -8.45
CA PHE A 96 -8.04 15.61 -7.13
C PHE A 96 -6.88 15.68 -6.12
N VAL A 97 -7.23 15.90 -4.85
CA VAL A 97 -6.26 15.81 -3.74
C VAL A 97 -6.29 14.38 -3.19
N ASN A 98 -5.13 13.72 -3.16
CA ASN A 98 -4.98 12.42 -2.54
C ASN A 98 -4.41 12.57 -1.12
N ILE A 99 -5.00 11.88 -0.15
CA ILE A 99 -4.47 11.71 1.19
C ILE A 99 -3.93 10.29 1.30
N HIS A 100 -2.73 10.16 1.87
CA HIS A 100 -2.11 8.89 2.19
C HIS A 100 -2.14 8.62 3.69
N LEU A 101 -2.71 7.48 4.07
CA LEU A 101 -2.64 6.94 5.41
C LEU A 101 -1.60 5.82 5.44
N LEU A 102 -0.43 6.10 6.02
CA LEU A 102 0.61 5.09 6.25
C LEU A 102 0.37 4.45 7.62
N VAL A 103 0.25 3.13 7.66
CA VAL A 103 -0.07 2.42 8.91
C VAL A 103 1.15 1.64 9.38
N CYS A 104 1.46 1.76 10.66
CA CYS A 104 2.56 1.03 11.29
C CYS A 104 2.28 -0.49 11.26
N PRO A 105 3.18 -1.32 10.71
CA PRO A 105 2.98 -2.76 10.63
C PRO A 105 3.41 -3.52 11.90
N ASP A 106 3.97 -2.84 12.91
CA ASP A 106 4.53 -3.47 14.13
C ASP A 106 3.46 -4.18 14.98
N ASP A 107 2.21 -3.70 14.95
CA ASP A 107 1.09 -4.41 15.57
C ASP A 107 0.70 -5.60 14.71
N PRO A 108 0.74 -6.87 15.19
CA PRO A 108 0.32 -8.02 14.39
C PRO A 108 -1.14 -7.95 13.89
N ASN A 109 -1.99 -7.16 14.54
CA ASN A 109 -3.38 -6.96 14.16
C ASN A 109 -3.61 -5.74 13.24
N HIS A 110 -2.54 -5.07 12.76
CA HIS A 110 -2.66 -3.84 11.96
C HIS A 110 -3.62 -3.99 10.76
N VAL A 111 -3.64 -5.13 10.07
CA VAL A 111 -4.57 -5.38 8.95
C VAL A 111 -6.02 -5.42 9.43
N VAL A 112 -6.29 -6.08 10.55
CA VAL A 112 -7.63 -6.21 11.11
C VAL A 112 -8.14 -4.85 11.56
N GLU A 113 -7.32 -4.11 12.31
CA GLU A 113 -7.69 -2.78 12.80
C GLU A 113 -7.82 -1.76 11.65
N LEU A 114 -6.95 -1.83 10.65
CA LEU A 114 -7.05 -1.00 9.46
C LEU A 114 -8.33 -1.29 8.70
N ASN A 115 -8.67 -2.57 8.46
CA ASN A 115 -9.94 -2.92 7.82
C ASN A 115 -11.16 -2.50 8.66
N ARG A 116 -11.09 -2.60 9.99
CA ARG A 116 -12.13 -2.10 10.89
C ARG A 116 -12.30 -0.59 10.77
N PHE A 117 -11.21 0.17 10.65
CA PHE A 117 -11.22 1.61 10.44
C PHE A 117 -11.78 1.97 9.06
N LEU A 118 -11.27 1.36 7.98
CA LEU A 118 -11.73 1.60 6.61
C LEU A 118 -13.21 1.25 6.45
N GLY A 119 -13.67 0.17 7.07
CA GLY A 119 -15.07 -0.24 7.13
C GLY A 119 -15.99 0.70 7.92
N GLN A 120 -15.47 1.75 8.53
CA GLN A 120 -16.25 2.84 9.15
C GLN A 120 -16.22 4.13 8.32
N LEU A 121 -15.32 4.24 7.34
CA LEU A 121 -15.25 5.40 6.46
C LEU A 121 -16.54 5.50 5.64
N ARG A 122 -17.20 6.66 5.77
CA ARG A 122 -18.42 7.00 5.04
C ARG A 122 -18.09 8.02 3.97
N PHE A 123 -18.36 7.65 2.72
CA PHE A 123 -18.19 8.54 1.58
C PHE A 123 -19.56 9.05 1.16
N THR A 124 -19.68 10.36 0.95
CA THR A 124 -20.87 10.96 0.34
C THR A 124 -20.53 11.30 -1.10
N ASN A 125 -21.19 10.64 -2.06
CA ASN A 125 -21.19 11.06 -3.46
C ASN A 125 -22.64 11.35 -3.86
N ASN A 126 -22.94 12.57 -4.30
CA ASN A 126 -24.25 12.99 -4.82
C ASN A 126 -25.45 12.39 -4.06
N SER A 127 -25.46 12.57 -2.73
CA SER A 127 -26.54 12.16 -1.81
C SER A 127 -26.57 10.68 -1.36
N LEU A 128 -25.66 9.82 -1.84
CA LEU A 128 -25.53 8.44 -1.41
C LEU A 128 -24.35 8.25 -0.45
N LYS A 129 -24.61 7.62 0.71
CA LYS A 129 -23.59 7.27 1.72
C LYS A 129 -23.07 5.86 1.44
N PHE A 130 -21.84 5.75 0.94
CA PHE A 130 -21.14 4.47 0.80
C PHE A 130 -20.26 4.20 2.00
N CYS A 131 -20.13 2.94 2.36
CA CYS A 131 -19.13 2.50 3.32
C CYS A 131 -18.07 1.71 2.54
N ALA A 132 -16.77 1.93 2.82
CA ALA A 132 -15.71 1.09 2.26
C ALA A 132 -15.77 -0.31 2.88
N ARG A 133 -16.80 -1.07 2.51
CA ARG A 133 -16.84 -2.51 2.74
C ARG A 133 -16.14 -3.17 1.57
N SER A 134 -15.39 -4.23 1.84
CA SER A 134 -14.63 -5.04 0.89
C SER A 134 -15.40 -5.59 -0.34
N ARG A 135 -16.72 -5.34 -0.44
CA ARG A 135 -17.58 -5.67 -1.60
C ARG A 135 -17.99 -4.48 -2.47
N ALA A 136 -17.72 -3.22 -2.08
CA ALA A 136 -18.39 -2.06 -2.68
C ALA A 136 -17.63 -1.40 -3.85
N TYR A 137 -16.32 -1.62 -4.01
CA TYR A 137 -15.55 -1.02 -5.10
C TYR A 137 -15.49 -1.93 -6.34
N ARG A 138 -16.65 -2.13 -6.97
CA ARG A 138 -16.74 -2.30 -8.42
C ARG A 138 -17.62 -1.17 -8.91
N ALA A 139 -17.03 0.00 -9.11
CA ALA A 139 -17.70 1.06 -9.85
C ALA A 139 -17.35 0.86 -11.32
N SER A 140 -18.39 0.50 -12.08
CA SER A 140 -18.60 0.68 -13.54
C SER A 140 -17.39 0.66 -14.47
#